data_AF-V7C3Y3-F1
#
_entry.id   AF-V7C3Y3-F1
#
_cell.length_a   1.000
_cell.length_b   1.000
_cell.length_c   1.000
_cell.angle_alpha   90.00
_cell.angle_beta   90.00
_cell.angle_gamma   90.00
#
_symmetry.space_group_name_H-M   'P 1'
#
loop_
_entity.id
_entity.type
_entity.pdbx_description
1 polymer ?
#
loop_
_entity_poly.entity_id
_entity_poly.type
_entity_poly.pdbx_seq_one_letter_code
_entity_poly.pdbx_strand_id
1 'polypeptide(L)'
;VTTFVAPVYSLHNILKAYEVQFNPVRNQDYWSTYTGPNFLPDPIMRRHQPGRPNTQRIRNEMDDSIPNKPKKCSYCRTEGHNKSNCPHKQA
;
A
#
# COMPACT_ATOMS: atom_id res chain seq x y z
N VAL A 1 26.81 32.88 -9.06
CA VAL A 1 25.92 31.79 -9.52
C VAL A 1 24.96 31.49 -8.39
N THR A 2 23.73 31.99 -8.46
CA THR A 2 22.69 31.72 -7.47
C THR A 2 22.05 30.38 -7.83
N THR A 3 22.40 29.33 -7.09
CA THR A 3 21.86 27.99 -7.32
C THR A 3 20.36 27.98 -6.98
N PHE A 4 19.53 27.59 -7.94
CA PHE A 4 18.07 27.49 -7.81
C PHE A 4 17.64 26.53 -6.69
N VAL A 5 18.50 25.57 -6.36
CA VAL A 5 18.23 24.53 -5.36
C VAL A 5 18.86 24.92 -4.04
N ALA A 6 18.04 24.93 -2.98
CA ALA A 6 18.50 25.23 -1.63
C ALA A 6 19.56 24.19 -1.17
N PRO A 7 20.61 24.60 -0.43
CA PRO A 7 21.67 23.70 0.02
C PRO A 7 21.19 22.47 0.79
N VAL A 8 20.03 22.53 1.45
CA VAL A 8 19.39 21.40 2.16
C VAL A 8 19.13 20.18 1.27
N TYR A 9 18.93 20.39 -0.03
CA TYR A 9 18.73 19.31 -1.00
C TYR A 9 20.05 18.80 -1.61
N SER A 10 21.21 19.23 -1.09
CA SER A 10 22.49 18.67 -1.51
C SER A 10 22.60 17.21 -1.09
N LEU A 11 23.28 16.42 -1.91
CA LEU A 11 23.55 15.01 -1.63
C LEU A 11 24.25 14.82 -0.27
N HIS A 12 25.14 15.73 0.10
CA HIS A 12 25.78 15.75 1.42
C HIS A 12 24.76 15.82 2.57
N ASN A 13 23.81 16.75 2.49
CA ASN A 13 22.80 16.92 3.53
C ASN A 13 21.81 15.76 3.59
N ILE A 14 21.45 15.18 2.45
CA ILE A 14 20.62 13.97 2.40
C ILE A 14 21.34 12.80 3.06
N LEU A 15 22.60 12.54 2.69
CA LEU A 15 23.38 11.46 3.32
C LEU A 15 23.51 11.66 4.83
N LYS A 16 23.78 12.88 5.28
CA LYS A 16 23.85 13.22 6.71
C LYS A 16 22.51 13.01 7.44
N ALA A 17 21.39 13.32 6.80
CA ALA A 17 20.06 13.13 7.39
C ALA A 17 19.71 11.63 7.59
N TYR A 18 20.22 10.76 6.72
CA TYR A 18 20.00 9.31 6.77
C TYR A 18 21.21 8.53 7.32
N GLU A 19 22.23 9.21 7.85
CA GLU A 19 23.43 8.59 8.44
C GLU A 19 23.11 7.80 9.72
N VAL A 20 22.01 8.13 10.39
CA VAL A 20 21.56 7.45 11.60
C VAL A 20 21.31 5.97 11.31
N GLN A 21 22.05 5.12 12.00
CA GLN A 21 21.83 3.68 11.96
C GLN A 21 20.51 3.35 12.66
N PHE A 22 19.57 2.78 11.90
CA PHE A 22 18.41 2.14 12.50
C PHE A 22 18.89 0.91 13.27
N ASN A 23 18.59 0.88 14.57
CA ASN A 23 18.69 -0.34 15.35
C ASN A 23 17.33 -1.04 15.24
N PRO A 24 17.16 -2.02 14.33
CA PRO A 24 15.90 -2.72 14.24
C PRO A 24 15.56 -3.31 15.60
N VAL A 25 14.28 -3.24 15.97
CA VAL A 25 13.80 -3.89 17.17
C VAL A 25 14.15 -5.37 17.04
N ARG A 26 14.81 -5.93 18.08
CA ARG A 26 15.21 -7.34 18.11
C ARG A 26 13.96 -8.24 18.01
N ASN A 27 14.17 -9.55 17.85
CA ASN A 27 13.10 -10.57 17.85
C ASN A 27 12.09 -10.28 18.99
N GLN A 28 10.81 -10.54 18.73
CA GLN A 28 9.70 -10.35 19.66
C GLN A 28 9.95 -10.96 21.04
N ASP A 29 10.74 -12.05 21.11
CA ASP A 29 11.17 -12.70 22.36
C ASP A 29 11.97 -11.79 23.31
N TYR A 30 12.59 -10.72 22.80
CA TYR A 30 13.35 -9.75 23.60
C TYR A 30 12.51 -8.59 24.11
N TRP A 31 11.22 -8.52 23.75
CA TRP A 31 10.37 -7.39 24.11
C TRP A 31 9.92 -7.56 25.57
N SER A 32 9.93 -6.47 26.34
CA SER A 32 9.36 -6.49 27.68
C SER A 32 7.86 -6.73 27.61
N THR A 33 7.30 -7.34 28.66
CA THR A 33 5.85 -7.47 28.81
C THR A 33 5.21 -6.09 28.74
N TYR A 34 4.25 -5.92 27.84
CA TYR A 34 3.53 -4.66 27.70
C TYR A 34 2.73 -4.35 28.98
N THR A 35 3.06 -3.26 29.65
CA THR A 35 2.37 -2.77 30.86
C THR A 35 1.52 -1.52 30.60
N GLY A 36 1.37 -1.12 29.33
CA GLY A 36 0.62 0.08 28.96
C GLY A 36 -0.90 -0.14 28.95
N PRO A 37 -1.68 0.95 28.79
CA PRO A 37 -3.13 0.86 28.67
C PRO A 37 -3.52 0.15 27.36
N ASN A 38 -4.47 -0.78 27.44
CA ASN A 38 -5.04 -1.36 26.22
C ASN A 38 -5.80 -0.27 25.45
N PHE A 39 -5.29 0.10 24.27
CA PHE A 39 -5.98 0.98 23.34
C PHE A 39 -7.11 0.22 22.64
N LEU A 40 -8.19 -0.05 23.39
CA LEU A 40 -9.40 -0.59 22.83
C LEU A 40 -10.21 0.55 22.19
N PRO A 41 -10.59 0.44 20.91
CA PRO A 41 -11.51 1.40 20.31
C PRO A 41 -12.83 1.39 21.10
N ASP A 42 -13.34 2.59 21.40
CA ASP A 42 -14.65 2.78 22.03
C ASP A 42 -15.70 1.95 21.27
N PRO A 43 -16.39 1.01 21.95
CA PRO A 43 -17.43 0.19 21.35
C PRO A 43 -18.49 0.98 20.60
N ILE A 44 -18.83 2.20 21.05
CA ILE A 44 -19.82 3.08 20.43
C ILE A 44 -19.28 3.69 19.14
N MET A 45 -17.97 3.95 19.06
CA MET A 45 -17.32 4.47 17.87
C MET A 45 -16.92 3.37 16.86
N ARG A 46 -17.16 2.09 17.19
CA ARG A 46 -16.90 1.01 16.23
C ARG A 46 -17.91 1.09 15.09
N ARG A 47 -17.42 0.88 13.87
CA ARG A 47 -18.31 0.73 12.72
C ARG A 47 -19.25 -0.45 12.95
N HIS A 48 -20.54 -0.23 12.74
CA HIS A 48 -21.54 -1.29 12.80
C HIS A 48 -21.36 -2.38 11.75
N GLN A 49 -20.87 -2.02 10.55
CA GLN A 49 -20.63 -3.00 9.49
C GLN A 49 -19.14 -3.34 9.36
N PRO A 50 -18.80 -4.65 9.33
CA PRO A 50 -17.46 -5.08 9.02
C PRO A 50 -17.13 -4.82 7.55
N GLY A 51 -15.85 -4.60 7.25
CA GLY A 51 -15.35 -4.46 5.89
C GLY A 51 -14.96 -3.03 5.51
N ARG A 52 -14.62 -2.86 4.22
CA ARG A 52 -14.13 -1.58 3.68
C ARG A 52 -15.26 -0.54 3.76
N PRO A 53 -14.97 0.70 4.21
CA PRO A 53 -15.88 1.83 4.06
C PRO A 53 -16.45 1.86 2.65
N ASN A 54 -17.77 1.95 2.50
CA ASN A 54 -18.35 2.22 1.19
C ASN A 54 -17.93 3.65 0.80
N THR A 55 -16.93 3.74 -0.07
CA THR A 55 -16.52 5.02 -0.63
C THR A 55 -17.54 5.41 -1.69
N GLN A 56 -18.21 6.56 -1.51
CA GLN A 56 -18.96 7.23 -2.58
C GLN A 56 -17.99 7.83 -3.62
N ARG A 57 -17.11 7.00 -4.15
CA ARG A 57 -16.06 7.45 -5.06
C ARG A 57 -16.72 7.75 -6.41
N ILE A 58 -16.76 9.03 -6.76
CA ILE A 58 -17.11 9.48 -8.09
C ILE A 58 -16.03 8.94 -9.04
N ARG A 59 -16.43 8.14 -10.03
CA ARG A 59 -15.51 7.64 -11.06
C ARG A 59 -15.20 8.80 -12.01
N ASN A 60 -13.92 9.01 -12.31
CA ASN A 60 -13.47 9.96 -13.31
C ASN A 60 -12.83 9.22 -14.49
N GLU A 61 -12.49 9.93 -15.58
CA GLU A 61 -11.93 9.35 -16.81
C GLU A 61 -10.63 8.55 -16.59
N MET A 62 -9.85 8.88 -15.56
CA MET A 62 -8.64 8.11 -15.19
C MET A 62 -8.95 6.68 -14.71
N ASP A 63 -10.18 6.42 -14.28
CA ASP A 63 -10.65 5.11 -13.85
C ASP A 63 -11.28 4.29 -14.99
N ASP A 64 -11.44 4.90 -16.16
CA ASP A 64 -11.97 4.21 -17.31
C ASP A 64 -10.86 3.40 -17.97
N SER A 65 -11.18 2.14 -18.25
CA SER A 65 -10.32 1.32 -19.07
C SER A 65 -10.27 1.93 -20.47
N ILE A 66 -9.09 1.87 -21.10
CA ILE A 66 -8.93 2.18 -22.51
C ILE A 66 -9.99 1.39 -23.30
N PRO A 67 -10.87 2.06 -24.07
CA PRO A 67 -11.87 1.38 -24.88
C PRO A 67 -11.18 0.46 -25.88
N ASN A 68 -11.78 -0.70 -26.15
CA ASN A 68 -11.27 -1.73 -27.07
C ASN A 68 -9.93 -2.38 -26.67
N LYS A 69 -9.45 -2.21 -25.43
CA LYS A 69 -8.34 -3.02 -24.93
C LYS A 69 -8.77 -4.49 -24.86
N PRO A 70 -8.05 -5.42 -25.51
CA PRO A 70 -8.39 -6.83 -25.43
C PRO A 70 -8.28 -7.31 -23.98
N LYS A 71 -9.36 -7.93 -23.50
CA LYS A 71 -9.42 -8.45 -22.13
C LYS A 71 -8.50 -9.65 -22.03
N LYS A 72 -7.50 -9.55 -21.15
CA LYS A 72 -6.57 -10.62 -20.83
C LYS A 72 -7.08 -11.41 -19.62
N CYS A 73 -6.89 -12.72 -19.66
CA CYS A 73 -7.13 -13.58 -18.51
C CYS A 73 -6.33 -13.08 -17.31
N SER A 74 -6.96 -12.90 -16.15
CA SER A 74 -6.24 -12.40 -14.97
C SER A 74 -5.28 -13.42 -14.36
N TYR A 75 -5.37 -14.69 -14.76
CA TYR A 75 -4.46 -15.76 -14.34
C TYR A 75 -3.22 -15.85 -15.24
N CYS A 76 -3.38 -16.20 -16.52
CA CYS A 76 -2.25 -16.42 -17.44
C CYS A 76 -1.87 -15.22 -18.32
N ARG A 77 -2.62 -14.10 -18.25
CA ARG A 77 -2.39 -12.87 -19.01
C ARG A 77 -2.50 -12.99 -20.54
N THR A 78 -3.04 -14.09 -21.07
CA THR A 78 -3.34 -14.22 -22.50
C THR A 78 -4.78 -13.79 -22.83
N GLU A 79 -5.02 -13.47 -24.09
CA GLU A 79 -6.34 -13.05 -24.59
C GLU A 79 -7.21 -14.27 -24.94
N GLY A 80 -8.50 -14.04 -25.20
CA GLY A 80 -9.44 -15.07 -25.68
C GLY A 80 -10.21 -15.83 -24.59
N HIS A 81 -9.85 -15.69 -23.32
CA HIS A 81 -10.58 -16.33 -22.21
C HIS A 81 -10.51 -15.51 -20.91
N ASN A 82 -11.40 -15.81 -19.97
CA ASN A 82 -11.44 -15.21 -18.63
C ASN A 82 -10.81 -16.13 -17.58
N LYS A 83 -10.67 -15.67 -16.33
CA LYS A 83 -10.07 -16.46 -15.24
C LYS A 83 -10.79 -17.81 -15.00
N SER A 84 -12.11 -17.85 -15.17
CA SER A 84 -12.88 -19.07 -14.90
C SER A 84 -12.58 -20.17 -15.91
N ASN A 85 -12.32 -19.80 -17.17
CA ASN A 85 -12.11 -20.74 -18.28
C ASN A 85 -10.63 -20.83 -18.68
N CYS A 86 -9.73 -20.56 -17.74
CA CYS A 86 -8.31 -20.54 -18.03
C CYS A 86 -7.75 -21.96 -18.17
N PRO A 87 -7.14 -22.33 -19.32
CA PRO A 87 -6.58 -23.66 -19.52
C PRO A 87 -5.37 -23.94 -18.62
N HIS A 88 -4.74 -22.89 -18.08
CA HIS A 88 -3.66 -23.00 -17.11
C HIS A 88 -4.15 -23.07 -15.66
N LYS A 89 -5.46 -22.93 -15.42
CA LYS A 89 -6.05 -23.13 -14.09
C LYS A 89 -6.05 -24.63 -13.84
N GLN A 90 -5.18 -25.07 -12.93
CA GLN A 90 -5.26 -26.44 -12.41
C GLN A 90 -6.61 -26.61 -11.70
N ALA A 91 -7.24 -27.77 -11.92
CA ALA A 91 -8.53 -28.13 -11.34
C ALA A 91 -8.46 -28.19 -9.80
#